data_AF-A0A183JBB2-F1
#
_entry.id   AF-A0A183JBB2-F1
#
_cell.length_a   1.000
_cell.length_b   1.000
_cell.length_c   1.000
_cell.angle_alpha   90.00
_cell.angle_beta   90.00
_cell.angle_gamma   90.00
#
_symmetry.space_group_name_H-M   'P 1'
#
loop_
_entity.id
_entity.type
_entity.pdbx_description
1 polymer ?
#
loop_
_entity_poly.entity_id
_entity_poly.type
_entity_poly.pdbx_seq_one_letter_code
_entity_poly.pdbx_strand_id
1 'polypeptide(L)'
;MIVFQDAAEKEREQNQMEFEKTIGNIVQYGTTIQARMGFLTVNKKEPARVDRNAMKVTLHQSGNDGSWFIIEPFYKLRSMGDNVIAGDRICLVPYYINQTLGSVKHQIHVSCLSLSEDAESKEVNCLNEQSCWQVLLFLEYSENRSDVLKGVSVAFCLTIYIIICLYFFNLYGPVTFH
;
A
#
# COMPACT_ATOMS: atom_id res chain seq x y z
N MET A 1 24.45 -3.71 -24.12
CA MET A 1 23.30 -2.82 -23.84
C MET A 1 21.97 -3.47 -24.19
N ILE A 2 21.88 -4.29 -25.25
CA ILE A 2 20.64 -4.97 -25.69
C ILE A 2 20.11 -6.01 -24.67
N VAL A 3 20.99 -6.79 -24.04
CA VAL A 3 20.61 -7.89 -23.11
C VAL A 3 19.82 -7.42 -21.87
N PHE A 4 19.99 -6.17 -21.43
CA PHE A 4 19.29 -5.64 -20.26
C PHE A 4 17.86 -5.20 -20.58
N GLN A 5 17.59 -4.77 -21.82
CA GLN A 5 16.23 -4.40 -22.25
C GLN A 5 15.36 -5.65 -22.36
N ASP A 6 15.89 -6.72 -22.97
CA ASP A 6 15.19 -8.00 -23.10
C ASP A 6 14.90 -8.63 -21.72
N ALA A 7 15.83 -8.51 -20.76
CA ALA A 7 15.63 -9.02 -19.40
C ALA A 7 14.55 -8.23 -18.63
N ALA A 8 14.55 -6.89 -18.73
CA ALA A 8 13.56 -6.05 -18.08
C ALA A 8 12.15 -6.22 -18.68
N GLU A 9 12.07 -6.42 -19.99
CA GLU A 9 10.79 -6.69 -20.67
C GLU A 9 10.23 -8.06 -20.25
N LYS A 10 11.07 -9.08 -20.19
CA LYS A 10 10.69 -10.41 -19.73
C LYS A 10 10.24 -10.43 -18.26
N GLU A 11 10.93 -9.67 -17.40
CA GLU A 11 10.52 -9.49 -16.00
C GLU A 11 9.14 -8.81 -15.91
N ARG A 12 8.89 -7.78 -16.71
CA ARG A 12 7.59 -7.09 -16.79
C ARG A 12 6.47 -8.03 -17.22
N GLU A 13 6.70 -8.86 -18.24
CA GLU A 13 5.74 -9.86 -18.70
C GLU A 13 5.46 -10.92 -17.65
N GLN A 14 6.49 -11.39 -16.96
CA GLN A 14 6.34 -12.35 -15.86
C GLN A 14 5.54 -11.76 -14.70
N ASN A 15 5.82 -10.51 -14.31
CA ASN A 15 5.06 -9.81 -13.28
C ASN A 15 3.58 -9.63 -13.67
N GLN A 16 3.30 -9.37 -14.94
CA GLN A 16 1.93 -9.28 -15.45
C GLN A 16 1.20 -10.63 -15.38
N MET A 17 1.86 -11.74 -15.76
CA MET A 17 1.28 -13.08 -15.66
C MET A 17 1.03 -13.52 -14.22
N GLU A 18 1.97 -13.28 -13.31
CA GLU A 18 1.77 -13.57 -11.88
C GLU A 18 0.65 -12.70 -11.30
N PHE A 19 0.60 -11.42 -11.67
CA PHE A 19 -0.50 -10.54 -11.28
C PHE A 19 -1.85 -11.13 -11.72
N GLU A 20 -1.99 -11.54 -12.98
CA GLU A 20 -3.23 -12.12 -13.51
C GLU A 20 -3.70 -13.37 -12.75
N LYS A 21 -2.78 -14.19 -12.21
CA LYS A 21 -3.13 -15.34 -11.37
C LYS A 21 -3.62 -14.93 -9.98
N THR A 22 -3.17 -13.79 -9.47
CA THR A 22 -3.56 -13.29 -8.14
C THR A 22 -4.86 -12.51 -8.16
N ILE A 23 -5.33 -12.13 -9.36
CA ILE A 23 -6.62 -11.50 -9.55
C ILE A 23 -7.72 -12.45 -9.05
N GLY A 24 -8.57 -11.93 -8.16
CA GLY A 24 -9.74 -12.58 -7.60
C GLY A 24 -9.49 -13.24 -6.25
N ASN A 25 -8.23 -13.31 -5.81
CA ASN A 25 -7.90 -13.95 -4.54
C ASN A 25 -8.26 -13.05 -3.37
N ILE A 26 -8.79 -13.67 -2.31
CA ILE A 26 -9.04 -12.97 -1.05
C ILE A 26 -7.70 -12.65 -0.39
N VAL A 27 -7.51 -11.40 -0.01
CA VAL A 27 -6.33 -10.97 0.74
C VAL A 27 -6.48 -11.31 2.21
N GLN A 28 -5.39 -11.83 2.78
CA GLN A 28 -5.32 -12.25 4.16
C GLN A 28 -4.28 -11.43 4.91
N TYR A 29 -4.48 -11.26 6.21
CA TYR A 29 -3.45 -10.66 7.06
C TYR A 29 -2.15 -11.46 6.98
N GLY A 30 -1.02 -10.77 6.84
CA GLY A 30 0.29 -11.37 6.66
C GLY A 30 0.69 -11.62 5.21
N THR A 31 -0.20 -11.41 4.23
CA THR A 31 0.19 -11.46 2.82
C THR A 31 0.87 -10.17 2.37
N THR A 32 1.76 -10.31 1.39
CA THR A 32 2.45 -9.18 0.77
C THR A 32 1.59 -8.59 -0.35
N ILE A 33 1.52 -7.27 -0.42
CA ILE A 33 0.76 -6.47 -1.38
C ILE A 33 1.63 -5.38 -2.00
N GLN A 34 1.14 -4.82 -3.10
CA GLN A 34 1.73 -3.70 -3.80
C GLN A 34 0.62 -2.81 -4.41
N ALA A 35 0.80 -1.49 -4.39
CA ALA A 35 -0.18 -0.54 -4.93
C ALA A 35 -0.02 -0.38 -6.46
N ARG A 36 -1.14 -0.40 -7.21
CA ARG A 36 -1.14 -0.41 -8.70
C ARG A 36 -1.19 0.96 -9.39
N MET A 37 -1.71 2.00 -8.73
CA MET A 37 -1.83 3.34 -9.32
C MET A 37 -0.59 4.22 -9.15
N GLY A 38 0.51 3.60 -8.70
CA GLY A 38 1.75 4.24 -8.30
C GLY A 38 2.37 3.39 -7.21
N PHE A 39 3.63 3.00 -7.40
CA PHE A 39 4.33 2.13 -6.48
C PHE A 39 4.77 2.93 -5.27
N LEU A 40 3.94 2.93 -4.23
CA LEU A 40 4.28 3.47 -2.92
C LEU A 40 5.56 2.79 -2.46
N THR A 41 6.60 3.56 -2.16
CA THR A 41 7.94 3.01 -1.92
C THR A 41 8.57 3.67 -0.72
N VAL A 42 9.08 2.86 0.20
CA VAL A 42 9.83 3.35 1.36
C VAL A 42 11.31 3.40 1.05
N ASN A 43 11.90 4.59 1.17
CA ASN A 43 13.32 4.83 0.91
C ASN A 43 14.12 4.72 2.21
N LYS A 44 14.73 3.55 2.44
CA LYS A 44 15.44 3.23 3.71
C LYS A 44 16.60 4.14 4.05
N LYS A 45 17.21 4.79 3.05
CA LYS A 45 18.41 5.61 3.20
C LYS A 45 18.12 7.10 3.23
N GLU A 46 16.87 7.50 2.96
CA GLU A 46 16.50 8.90 2.85
C GLU A 46 15.51 9.26 3.96
N PRO A 47 15.81 10.29 4.76
CA PRO A 47 14.85 10.80 5.74
C PRO A 47 13.68 11.48 5.04
N ALA A 48 12.52 11.49 5.68
CA ALA A 48 11.36 12.24 5.21
C ALA A 48 11.66 13.75 5.18
N ARG A 49 10.82 14.49 4.46
CA ARG A 49 11.03 15.90 4.18
C ARG A 49 10.89 16.74 5.44
N VAL A 50 9.85 16.49 6.23
CA VAL A 50 9.52 17.27 7.44
C VAL A 50 9.94 16.53 8.70
N ASP A 51 9.65 15.23 8.77
CA ASP A 51 10.06 14.40 9.90
C ASP A 51 11.41 13.70 9.64
N ARG A 52 12.49 14.29 10.14
CA ARG A 52 13.85 13.77 9.93
C ARG A 52 14.12 12.41 10.60
N ASN A 53 13.26 11.99 11.52
CA ASN A 53 13.36 10.69 12.19
C ASN A 53 12.61 9.58 11.41
N ALA A 54 11.78 9.95 10.44
CA ALA A 54 11.04 9.02 9.61
C ALA A 54 11.75 8.79 8.27
N MET A 55 11.48 7.64 7.64
CA MET A 55 11.94 7.35 6.27
C MET A 55 11.00 7.96 5.24
N LYS A 56 11.58 8.44 4.13
CA LYS A 56 10.84 9.05 3.02
C LYS A 56 9.98 8.01 2.29
N VAL A 57 8.76 8.41 1.95
CA VAL A 57 7.84 7.58 1.16
C VAL A 57 7.45 8.30 -0.13
N THR A 58 7.79 7.68 -1.25
CA THR A 58 7.61 8.22 -2.61
C THR A 58 6.59 7.38 -3.40
N LEU A 59 6.00 7.96 -4.44
CA LEU A 59 5.25 7.22 -5.47
C LEU A 59 6.08 7.13 -6.74
N HIS A 60 6.40 5.92 -7.20
CA HIS A 60 7.13 5.70 -8.45
C HIS A 60 6.23 5.07 -9.53
N GLN A 61 6.59 5.32 -10.80
CA GLN A 61 5.93 4.68 -11.95
C GLN A 61 6.32 3.20 -12.10
N SER A 62 7.50 2.82 -11.61
CA SER A 62 7.99 1.44 -11.54
C SER A 62 8.30 1.09 -10.10
N GLY A 63 7.89 -0.10 -9.67
CA GLY A 63 8.12 -0.59 -8.31
C GLY A 63 9.56 -1.06 -8.12
N ASN A 64 9.97 -1.18 -6.86
CA ASN A 64 11.21 -1.81 -6.45
C ASN A 64 11.01 -2.59 -5.14
N ASP A 65 12.09 -3.10 -4.55
CA ASP A 65 12.04 -3.88 -3.29
C ASP A 65 11.41 -3.13 -2.11
N GLY A 66 11.43 -1.80 -2.13
CA GLY A 66 10.80 -0.93 -1.14
C GLY A 66 9.30 -0.72 -1.35
N SER A 67 8.72 -1.27 -2.43
CA SER A 67 7.30 -1.09 -2.78
C SER A 67 6.38 -2.23 -2.30
N TRP A 68 6.95 -3.20 -1.58
CA TRP A 68 6.22 -4.34 -1.04
C TRP A 68 5.84 -4.10 0.41
N PHE A 69 4.58 -4.36 0.75
CA PHE A 69 4.05 -4.18 2.09
C PHE A 69 3.33 -5.43 2.57
N ILE A 70 3.38 -5.70 3.87
CA ILE A 70 2.59 -6.70 4.55
C ILE A 70 1.42 -5.98 5.20
N ILE A 71 0.22 -6.54 5.03
CA ILE A 71 -0.97 -6.08 5.76
C ILE A 71 -0.99 -6.77 7.12
N GLU A 72 -0.98 -5.99 8.18
CA GLU A 72 -1.16 -6.49 9.54
C GLU A 72 -2.41 -5.93 10.20
N PRO A 73 -3.07 -6.68 11.09
CA PRO A 73 -4.25 -6.19 11.78
C PRO A 73 -3.86 -5.11 12.79
N PHE A 74 -4.59 -3.98 12.78
CA PHE A 74 -4.38 -2.94 13.79
C PHE A 74 -4.95 -3.35 15.16
N TYR A 75 -6.11 -4.02 15.15
CA TYR A 75 -6.76 -4.51 16.36
C TYR A 75 -6.53 -6.01 16.56
N LYS A 76 -6.45 -6.45 17.82
CA LYS A 76 -6.23 -7.86 18.21
C LYS A 76 -7.42 -8.80 17.93
N LEU A 77 -8.50 -8.30 17.32
CA LEU A 77 -9.68 -9.09 16.95
C LEU A 77 -9.45 -9.95 15.70
N ARG A 78 -8.39 -9.63 14.94
CA ARG A 78 -7.97 -10.35 13.73
C ARG A 78 -6.57 -10.90 13.94
N SER A 79 -6.30 -12.04 13.32
CA SER A 79 -5.01 -12.72 13.36
C SER A 79 -4.42 -12.83 11.94
N MET A 80 -3.11 -13.07 11.88
CA MET A 80 -2.46 -13.43 10.61
C MET A 80 -3.14 -14.65 9.99
N GLY A 81 -3.40 -14.61 8.69
CA GLY A 81 -4.17 -15.61 7.95
C GLY A 81 -5.68 -15.34 7.87
N ASP A 82 -6.24 -14.47 8.71
CA ASP A 82 -7.64 -14.07 8.57
C ASP A 82 -7.85 -13.22 7.31
N ASN A 83 -9.04 -13.31 6.72
CA ASN A 83 -9.40 -12.48 5.58
C ASN A 83 -9.54 -11.01 6.00
N VAL A 84 -8.96 -10.11 5.21
CA VAL A 84 -9.14 -8.66 5.36
C VAL A 84 -10.53 -8.29 4.82
N ILE A 85 -11.30 -7.50 5.57
CA ILE A 85 -12.65 -7.09 5.17
C ILE A 85 -12.71 -5.56 5.02
N ALA A 86 -13.55 -5.07 4.12
CA ALA A 86 -13.86 -3.64 4.04
C ALA A 86 -14.35 -3.11 5.40
N GLY A 87 -13.81 -1.97 5.81
CA GLY A 87 -14.02 -1.38 7.13
C GLY A 87 -12.96 -1.75 8.16
N ASP A 88 -12.17 -2.81 7.93
CA ASP A 88 -11.07 -3.17 8.83
C ASP A 88 -10.02 -2.04 8.90
N ARG A 89 -9.42 -1.90 10.08
CA ARG A 89 -8.26 -1.03 10.29
C ARG A 89 -6.99 -1.88 10.24
N ILE A 90 -6.06 -1.47 9.38
CA ILE A 90 -4.85 -2.21 9.08
C ILE A 90 -3.60 -1.37 9.31
N CYS A 91 -2.47 -2.06 9.44
CA CYS A 91 -1.12 -1.52 9.41
C CYS A 91 -0.47 -1.91 8.09
N LEU A 92 0.21 -0.97 7.43
CA LEU A 92 0.99 -1.22 6.22
C LEU A 92 2.47 -1.25 6.58
N VAL A 93 3.04 -2.44 6.61
CA VAL A 93 4.41 -2.69 7.09
C VAL A 93 5.30 -3.00 5.90
N PRO A 94 6.38 -2.24 5.63
CA PRO A 94 7.30 -2.57 4.56
C PRO A 94 7.87 -3.99 4.70
N TYR A 95 7.84 -4.77 3.62
CA TYR A 95 8.18 -6.20 3.61
C TYR A 95 9.56 -6.50 4.19
N TYR A 96 10.54 -5.62 3.92
CA TYR A 96 11.91 -5.79 4.39
C TYR A 96 12.07 -5.76 5.92
N ILE A 97 11.13 -5.19 6.66
CA ILE A 97 11.21 -5.07 8.13
C ILE A 97 10.94 -6.41 8.80
N ASN A 98 10.09 -7.24 8.19
CA ASN A 98 9.75 -8.56 8.70
C ASN A 98 10.94 -9.55 8.58
N GLN A 99 11.91 -9.26 7.72
CA GLN A 99 13.11 -10.09 7.55
C GLN A 99 14.11 -9.93 8.72
N THR A 100 13.99 -8.87 9.51
CA THR A 100 14.90 -8.55 10.62
C THR A 100 14.27 -8.85 11.97
N LEU A 101 14.61 -10.03 12.54
CA LEU A 101 14.15 -10.48 13.85
C LEU A 101 14.50 -9.45 14.95
N GLY A 102 13.52 -9.01 15.73
CA GLY A 102 13.72 -8.06 16.84
C GLY A 102 13.79 -6.59 16.43
N SER A 103 13.51 -6.26 15.16
CA SER A 103 13.54 -4.88 14.69
C SER A 103 12.31 -4.07 15.10
N VAL A 104 12.57 -2.79 15.33
CA VAL A 104 11.60 -1.71 15.48
C VAL A 104 10.64 -1.73 14.27
N LYS A 105 9.33 -1.87 14.54
CA LYS A 105 8.31 -2.07 13.50
C LYS A 105 7.91 -0.75 12.87
N HIS A 106 8.70 -0.27 11.91
CA HIS A 106 8.29 0.88 11.11
C HIS A 106 7.12 0.48 10.21
N GLN A 107 6.21 1.42 10.02
CA GLN A 107 5.06 1.26 9.14
C GLN A 107 4.74 2.58 8.47
N ILE A 108 3.90 2.55 7.45
CA ILE A 108 3.40 3.79 6.85
C ILE A 108 2.65 4.57 7.92
N HIS A 109 3.02 5.84 8.05
CA HIS A 109 2.57 6.77 9.08
C HIS A 109 2.22 8.12 8.45
N VAL A 110 1.23 8.82 9.02
CA VAL A 110 0.91 10.21 8.66
C VAL A 110 1.52 11.11 9.73
N SER A 111 2.49 11.93 9.35
CA SER A 111 3.14 12.84 10.29
C SER A 111 2.15 13.83 10.88
N CYS A 112 2.33 14.16 12.17
CA CYS A 112 1.65 15.28 12.80
C CYS A 112 2.18 16.65 12.32
N LEU A 113 3.33 16.68 11.64
CA LEU A 113 3.97 17.90 11.16
C LEU A 113 3.32 18.39 9.86
N SER A 114 3.11 19.70 9.75
CA SER A 114 2.57 20.32 8.53
C SER A 114 3.68 20.64 7.52
N LEU A 115 3.32 20.63 6.24
CA LEU A 115 4.23 21.05 5.17
C LEU A 115 4.42 22.57 5.21
N SER A 116 5.60 23.05 4.80
CA SER A 116 5.92 24.48 4.75
C SER A 116 5.15 25.23 3.66
N GLU A 117 4.76 24.52 2.60
CA GLU A 117 4.05 25.09 1.44
C GLU A 117 2.52 25.08 1.63
N ASP A 118 2.02 24.13 2.44
CA ASP A 118 0.61 23.99 2.75
C ASP A 118 0.45 23.49 4.19
N ALA A 119 -0.06 24.36 5.06
CA ALA A 119 -0.20 24.09 6.49
C ALA A 119 -1.28 23.04 6.79
N GLU A 120 -2.25 22.85 5.89
CA GLU A 120 -3.33 21.86 6.04
C GLU A 120 -2.90 20.47 5.58
N SER A 121 -1.86 20.39 4.75
CA SER A 121 -1.34 19.12 4.25
C SER A 121 -0.37 18.46 5.23
N LYS A 122 -0.50 17.13 5.36
CA LYS A 122 0.41 16.27 6.13
C LYS A 122 1.30 15.42 5.23
N GLU A 123 2.51 15.13 5.69
CA GLU A 123 3.42 14.22 5.00
C GLU A 123 3.10 12.77 5.38
N VAL A 124 3.03 11.88 4.38
CA VAL A 124 3.09 10.43 4.62
C VAL A 124 4.54 9.97 4.62
N ASN A 125 4.94 9.29 5.69
CA ASN A 125 6.30 8.79 5.88
C ASN A 125 6.28 7.35 6.42
N CYS A 126 7.45 6.80 6.77
CA CYS A 126 7.53 5.52 7.44
C CYS A 126 8.29 5.63 8.76
N LEU A 127 7.59 5.36 9.86
CA LEU A 127 8.05 5.58 11.23
C LEU A 127 7.58 4.44 12.15
N ASN A 128 8.27 4.24 13.27
CA ASN A 128 7.84 3.33 14.34
C ASN A 128 6.77 3.95 15.24
N GLU A 129 5.69 4.45 14.64
CA GLU A 129 4.55 4.98 15.36
C GLU A 129 3.28 4.28 14.92
N GLN A 130 2.33 4.12 15.84
CA GLN A 130 1.08 3.44 15.55
C GLN A 130 0.14 4.31 14.70
N SER A 131 0.10 4.03 13.40
CA SER A 131 -0.92 4.53 12.49
C SER A 131 -1.75 3.39 11.94
N CYS A 132 -3.04 3.64 11.79
CA CYS A 132 -3.98 2.71 11.19
C CYS A 132 -4.55 3.28 9.90
N TRP A 133 -4.82 2.39 8.96
CA TRP A 133 -5.41 2.68 7.67
C TRP A 133 -6.74 1.95 7.56
N GLN A 134 -7.83 2.66 7.26
CA GLN A 134 -9.11 2.01 7.07
C GLN A 134 -9.22 1.48 5.63
N VAL A 135 -9.53 0.20 5.48
CA VAL A 135 -9.77 -0.41 4.18
C VAL A 135 -11.16 -0.01 3.71
N LEU A 136 -11.26 0.61 2.54
CA LEU A 136 -12.53 0.93 1.90
C LEU A 136 -12.60 0.22 0.55
N LEU A 137 -13.77 -0.35 0.23
CA LEU A 137 -14.02 -0.92 -1.09
C LEU A 137 -14.47 0.20 -2.03
N PHE A 138 -13.71 0.43 -3.09
CA PHE A 138 -14.07 1.40 -4.11
C PHE A 138 -14.73 0.75 -5.34
N LEU A 139 -14.26 -0.42 -5.75
CA LEU A 139 -14.78 -1.15 -6.91
C LEU A 139 -14.59 -2.65 -6.70
N GLU A 140 -15.63 -3.45 -6.95
CA GLU A 140 -15.50 -4.91 -6.93
C GLU A 140 -14.79 -5.38 -8.21
N TYR A 141 -13.97 -6.44 -8.11
CA TYR A 141 -13.26 -6.97 -9.27
C TYR A 141 -14.19 -7.37 -10.43
N SER A 142 -15.34 -7.96 -10.11
CA SER A 142 -16.37 -8.40 -11.05
C SER A 142 -16.90 -7.25 -11.93
N GLU A 143 -16.94 -6.03 -11.38
CA GLU A 143 -17.41 -4.80 -12.05
C GLU A 143 -16.30 -4.10 -12.87
N ASN A 144 -15.05 -4.54 -12.75
CA ASN A 144 -13.91 -3.95 -13.47
C ASN A 144 -13.65 -4.61 -14.84
N ARG A 145 -14.55 -5.46 -15.34
CA ARG A 145 -14.46 -5.92 -16.73
C ARG A 145 -15.02 -4.87 -17.69
N SER A 146 -14.38 -4.70 -18.85
CA SER A 146 -14.76 -3.71 -19.86
C SER A 146 -16.14 -3.94 -20.49
N ASP A 147 -16.78 -5.08 -20.20
CA ASP A 147 -18.03 -5.56 -20.78
C ASP A 147 -19.23 -5.54 -19.81
N VAL A 148 -19.07 -5.06 -18.57
CA VAL A 148 -20.14 -5.05 -17.55
C VAL A 148 -20.60 -3.62 -17.23
N LEU A 149 -21.91 -3.38 -17.29
CA LEU A 149 -22.54 -2.16 -16.79
C LEU A 149 -22.51 -2.16 -15.26
N LYS A 150 -21.91 -1.11 -14.68
CA LYS A 150 -21.64 -0.96 -13.25
C LYS A 150 -22.94 -0.90 -12.45
N GLY A 151 -23.20 -1.92 -11.66
CA GLY A 151 -24.43 -2.08 -10.89
C GLY A 151 -24.18 -2.95 -9.67
N VAL A 152 -24.38 -2.34 -8.51
CA VAL A 152 -24.05 -2.84 -7.17
C VAL A 152 -24.63 -4.24 -6.93
N SER A 153 -23.79 -5.27 -6.92
CA SER A 153 -24.13 -6.63 -6.49
C SER A 153 -23.00 -7.19 -5.63
N VAL A 154 -23.38 -7.75 -4.48
CA VAL A 154 -22.52 -8.03 -3.33
C VAL A 154 -21.98 -9.47 -3.38
N ALA A 155 -20.74 -9.67 -3.83
CA ALA A 155 -20.00 -10.91 -3.64
C ALA A 155 -18.48 -10.66 -3.63
N PHE A 156 -17.94 -10.41 -2.43
CA PHE A 156 -16.59 -9.87 -2.21
C PHE A 156 -15.44 -10.76 -2.70
N CYS A 157 -15.05 -10.54 -3.96
CA CYS A 157 -13.81 -11.01 -4.55
C CYS A 157 -12.79 -9.85 -4.42
N LEU A 158 -12.07 -9.82 -3.30
CA LEU A 158 -11.07 -8.80 -2.98
C LEU A 158 -9.81 -8.96 -3.83
N THR A 159 -9.91 -8.89 -5.16
CA THR A 159 -8.78 -8.33 -5.92
C THR A 159 -8.68 -6.91 -5.41
N ILE A 160 -7.81 -6.67 -4.43
CA ILE A 160 -7.69 -5.33 -3.93
C ILE A 160 -7.00 -4.54 -5.03
N TYR A 161 -7.82 -3.90 -5.86
CA TYR A 161 -7.56 -2.52 -6.20
C TYR A 161 -7.46 -1.80 -4.86
N ILE A 162 -6.28 -1.89 -4.24
CA ILE A 162 -5.88 -0.85 -3.30
C ILE A 162 -5.60 0.29 -4.27
N ILE A 163 -6.68 0.88 -4.77
CA ILE A 163 -6.72 2.31 -4.84
C ILE A 163 -6.45 2.65 -3.38
N ILE A 164 -5.17 2.91 -3.09
CA ILE A 164 -4.79 3.88 -2.09
C ILE A 164 -5.34 5.23 -2.64
N CYS A 165 -6.64 5.28 -2.94
CA CYS A 165 -7.48 6.39 -2.65
C CYS A 165 -7.54 6.27 -1.14
N LEU A 166 -6.47 6.73 -0.51
CA LEU A 166 -6.61 7.33 0.78
C LEU A 166 -7.59 8.46 0.56
N TYR A 167 -8.87 8.14 0.56
CA TYR A 167 -9.89 9.12 0.78
C TYR A 167 -9.66 9.55 2.22
N PHE A 168 -8.83 10.58 2.36
CA PHE A 168 -8.48 11.30 3.58
C PHE A 168 -9.66 12.08 4.15
N PHE A 169 -10.87 11.57 4.01
CA PHE A 169 -12.04 12.12 4.67
C PHE A 169 -12.30 11.31 5.92
N ASN A 170 -11.47 11.54 6.95
CA ASN A 170 -11.89 11.75 8.33
C ASN A 170 -10.66 11.76 9.26
N LEU A 171 -10.30 12.97 9.71
CA LEU A 171 -9.55 13.37 10.92
C LEU A 171 -8.35 14.32 10.70
N TYR A 172 -7.67 14.34 9.55
CA TYR A 172 -6.36 15.05 9.44
C TYR A 172 -6.13 15.97 8.21
N GLY A 173 -7.09 16.14 7.31
CA GLY A 173 -6.92 17.01 6.12
C GLY A 173 -6.23 16.33 4.93
N PRO A 174 -5.87 17.07 3.86
CA PRO A 174 -5.15 16.53 2.70
C PRO A 174 -3.77 15.98 3.10
N VAL A 175 -3.23 15.03 2.33
CA VAL A 175 -1.84 14.59 2.51
C VAL A 175 -1.10 14.58 1.18
N THR A 176 0.22 14.58 1.29
CA THR A 176 1.11 14.57 0.13
C THR A 176 2.15 13.46 0.23
N PHE A 177 2.44 12.86 -0.92
CA PHE A 177 3.58 11.96 -1.15
C PHE A 177 4.67 12.75 -1.90
N HIS A 178 5.92 12.63 -1.48
CA HIS A 178 7.06 13.37 -2.04
C HIS A 178 8.16 12.45 -2.51
#